data_AF-A0A7C4NN52-F1
#
_entry.id   AF-A0A7C4NN52-F1
#
_cell.length_a   1.000
_cell.length_b   1.000
_cell.length_c   1.000
_cell.angle_alpha   90.00
_cell.angle_beta   90.00
_cell.angle_gamma   90.00
#
_symmetry.space_group_name_H-M   'P 1'
#
loop_
_entity.id
_entity.type
_entity.pdbx_description
1 polymer ?
#
loop_
_entity_poly.entity_id
_entity_poly.type
_entity_poly.pdbx_seq_one_letter_code
_entity_poly.pdbx_strand_id
1 'polypeptide(L)'
;MRNSSITTFFHSIDGALLLNSEDALSRVEQLLKDILKKLEFIENRLKLLDYGFSELISVSEIVSLLSLPIGYAVDAAKRFLEIARSYKLDPISIDIVKILSVCEGFNVSEITRRLRDLRGRASRRIVRERLRILESKGIVFNKGSTNRPKYVLRKCIEESKH
;
A
#
# COMPACT_ATOMS: atom_id res chain seq x y z
N MET A 1 57.81 -33.29 -35.61
CA MET A 1 56.39 -33.33 -35.20
C MET A 1 56.19 -32.43 -33.98
N ARG A 2 56.16 -31.12 -34.20
CA ARG A 2 55.79 -30.10 -33.21
C ARG A 2 54.59 -29.39 -33.83
N ASN A 3 53.42 -29.54 -33.23
CA ASN A 3 52.26 -28.62 -33.38
C ASN A 3 51.01 -29.12 -32.64
N SER A 4 50.92 -30.38 -32.21
CA SER A 4 49.69 -30.89 -31.57
C SER A 4 49.42 -30.35 -30.16
N SER A 5 50.45 -29.95 -29.40
CA SER A 5 50.24 -29.47 -28.02
C SER A 5 49.84 -27.99 -27.93
N ILE A 6 50.05 -27.20 -28.99
CA ILE A 6 49.66 -25.79 -29.01
C ILE A 6 48.18 -25.67 -29.39
N THR A 7 47.68 -26.46 -30.34
CA THR A 7 46.27 -26.45 -30.76
C THR A 7 45.32 -26.85 -29.63
N THR A 8 45.69 -27.81 -28.78
CA THR A 8 44.88 -28.21 -27.61
C THR A 8 44.83 -27.12 -26.54
N PHE A 9 45.93 -26.36 -26.39
CA PHE A 9 46.01 -25.26 -25.44
C PHE A 9 45.17 -24.06 -25.90
N PHE A 10 45.21 -23.72 -27.20
CA PHE A 10 44.36 -22.66 -27.77
C PHE A 10 42.87 -23.03 -27.72
N HIS A 11 42.48 -24.27 -28.05
CA HIS A 11 41.07 -24.71 -27.90
C HIS A 11 40.57 -24.67 -26.45
N SER A 12 41.46 -24.94 -25.48
CA SER A 12 41.11 -24.85 -24.06
C SER A 12 40.97 -23.40 -23.57
N ILE A 13 41.74 -22.46 -24.13
CA ILE A 13 41.63 -21.03 -23.80
C ILE A 13 40.38 -20.42 -24.44
N ASP A 14 40.08 -20.76 -25.69
CA ASP A 14 38.86 -20.32 -26.38
C ASP A 14 37.61 -20.85 -25.66
N GLY A 15 37.62 -22.12 -25.23
CA GLY A 15 36.53 -22.69 -24.42
C GLY A 15 36.34 -21.97 -23.08
N ALA A 16 37.42 -21.63 -22.38
CA ALA A 16 37.34 -20.88 -21.12
C ALA A 16 36.91 -19.42 -21.31
N LEU A 17 37.28 -18.78 -22.43
CA LEU A 17 36.88 -17.42 -22.78
C LEU A 17 35.39 -17.37 -23.19
N LEU A 18 34.91 -18.37 -23.93
CA LEU A 18 33.51 -18.54 -24.31
C LEU A 18 32.64 -18.80 -23.08
N LEU A 19 33.06 -19.67 -22.15
CA LEU A 19 32.36 -19.92 -20.88
C LEU A 19 32.22 -18.65 -20.03
N ASN A 20 33.27 -17.83 -19.95
CA ASN A 20 33.20 -16.53 -19.24
C ASN A 20 32.24 -15.54 -19.91
N SER A 21 32.17 -15.59 -21.25
CA SER A 21 31.28 -14.73 -22.03
C SER A 21 29.83 -15.16 -21.90
N GLU A 22 29.55 -16.47 -21.90
CA GLU A 22 28.23 -17.04 -21.65
C GLU A 22 27.76 -16.78 -20.20
N ASP A 23 28.65 -16.91 -19.22
CA ASP A 23 28.35 -16.59 -17.81
C ASP A 23 28.07 -15.11 -17.59
N ALA A 24 28.84 -14.23 -18.25
CA ALA A 24 28.58 -12.79 -18.22
C ALA A 24 27.24 -12.46 -18.87
N LEU A 25 26.93 -13.09 -20.01
CA LEU A 25 25.67 -12.92 -20.71
C LEU A 25 24.48 -13.38 -19.86
N SER A 26 24.61 -14.51 -19.16
CA SER A 26 23.58 -15.03 -18.24
C SER A 26 23.35 -14.11 -17.04
N ARG A 27 24.42 -13.55 -16.44
CA ARG A 27 24.31 -12.56 -15.36
C ARG A 27 23.61 -11.29 -15.83
N VAL A 28 23.94 -10.80 -17.02
CA VAL A 28 23.30 -9.64 -17.63
C VAL A 28 21.81 -9.92 -17.88
N GLU A 29 21.48 -11.11 -18.39
CA GLU A 29 20.09 -11.54 -18.60
C GLU A 29 19.29 -11.58 -17.28
N GLN A 30 19.90 -12.08 -16.20
CA GLN A 30 19.27 -12.13 -14.88
C GLN A 30 19.03 -10.72 -14.30
N LEU A 31 20.01 -9.83 -14.43
CA LEU A 31 19.87 -8.43 -14.03
C LEU A 31 18.76 -7.73 -14.83
N LEU A 32 18.68 -7.99 -16.13
CA LEU A 32 17.60 -7.50 -16.99
C LEU A 32 16.22 -7.99 -16.50
N LYS A 33 16.08 -9.26 -16.13
CA LYS A 33 14.83 -9.82 -15.57
C LYS A 33 14.45 -9.18 -14.22
N ASP A 34 15.42 -8.94 -13.34
CA ASP A 34 15.17 -8.31 -12.04
C ASP A 34 14.82 -6.82 -12.17
N ILE A 35 15.44 -6.13 -13.14
CA ILE A 35 15.07 -4.75 -13.50
C ILE A 35 13.65 -4.72 -14.07
N LEU A 36 13.30 -5.62 -14.99
CA LEU A 36 11.95 -5.72 -15.54
C LEU A 36 10.91 -5.96 -14.43
N LYS A 37 11.17 -6.84 -13.45
CA LYS A 37 10.28 -7.03 -12.27
C LYS A 37 10.15 -5.78 -11.40
N LYS A 38 11.25 -5.05 -11.19
CA LYS A 38 11.21 -3.78 -10.44
C LYS A 38 10.45 -2.71 -11.21
N LEU A 39 10.59 -2.65 -12.53
CA LEU A 39 9.85 -1.73 -13.39
C LEU A 39 8.36 -2.09 -13.43
N GLU A 40 7.98 -3.36 -13.49
CA GLU A 40 6.57 -3.79 -13.44
C GLU A 40 5.95 -3.55 -12.04
N PHE A 41 6.74 -3.70 -10.96
CA PHE A 41 6.36 -3.27 -9.61
C PHE A 41 6.14 -1.74 -9.55
N ILE A 42 6.97 -0.96 -10.24
CA ILE A 42 6.83 0.50 -10.34
C ILE A 42 5.68 0.88 -11.27
N GLU A 43 5.43 0.20 -12.39
CA GLU A 43 4.30 0.43 -13.30
C GLU A 43 2.96 0.08 -12.63
N ASN A 44 2.90 -0.98 -11.81
CA ASN A 44 1.74 -1.21 -10.93
C ASN A 44 1.63 -0.14 -9.82
N ARG A 45 2.74 0.50 -9.44
CA ARG A 45 2.75 1.74 -8.63
C ARG A 45 2.51 3.02 -9.45
N LEU A 46 2.39 2.95 -10.77
CA LEU A 46 2.11 4.10 -11.65
C LEU A 46 0.79 3.96 -12.40
N LYS A 47 0.11 2.81 -12.31
CA LYS A 47 -1.36 2.75 -12.42
C LYS A 47 -2.02 3.75 -11.44
N LEU A 48 -1.26 4.25 -10.46
CA LEU A 48 -1.48 5.47 -9.65
C LEU A 48 -1.66 6.78 -10.42
N LEU A 49 -1.38 6.83 -11.72
CA LEU A 49 -1.54 8.01 -12.56
C LEU A 49 -2.93 8.12 -13.21
N ASP A 50 -3.80 7.12 -13.03
CA ASP A 50 -5.24 7.21 -13.34
C ASP A 50 -6.06 7.79 -12.17
N TYR A 51 -5.37 8.33 -11.16
CA TYR A 51 -5.98 8.82 -9.94
C TYR A 51 -6.18 10.33 -10.07
N GLY A 52 -7.41 10.77 -9.86
CA GLY A 52 -7.72 12.19 -9.81
C GLY A 52 -6.89 12.92 -8.74
N PHE A 53 -6.83 14.24 -8.85
CA PHE A 53 -6.10 15.08 -7.89
C PHE A 53 -6.53 14.82 -6.43
N SER A 54 -7.81 14.48 -6.21
CA SER A 54 -8.37 14.17 -4.89
C SER A 54 -7.80 12.89 -4.28
N GLU A 55 -7.61 11.87 -5.12
CA GLU A 55 -6.99 10.60 -4.77
C GLU A 55 -5.52 10.80 -4.37
N LEU A 56 -4.75 11.55 -5.15
CA LEU A 56 -3.33 11.80 -4.86
C LEU A 56 -3.12 12.53 -3.53
N ILE A 57 -3.94 13.56 -3.25
CA ILE A 57 -3.93 14.24 -1.96
C ILE A 57 -4.22 13.23 -0.84
N SER A 58 -5.26 12.41 -1.00
CA SER A 58 -5.67 11.44 0.02
C SER A 58 -4.57 10.40 0.28
N VAL A 59 -3.88 9.92 -0.76
CA VAL A 59 -2.75 9.00 -0.62
C VAL A 59 -1.63 9.63 0.19
N SER A 60 -1.21 10.86 -0.16
CA SER A 60 -0.15 11.57 0.54
C SER A 60 -0.48 11.79 2.02
N GLU A 61 -1.72 12.18 2.32
CA GLU A 61 -2.20 12.36 3.70
C GLU A 61 -2.21 11.03 4.47
N ILE A 62 -2.67 9.94 3.85
CA ILE A 62 -2.72 8.61 4.48
C ILE A 62 -1.31 8.09 4.75
N VAL A 63 -0.38 8.22 3.80
CA VAL A 63 1.04 7.86 4.01
C VAL A 63 1.62 8.65 5.18
N SER A 64 1.41 9.96 5.22
CA SER A 64 1.96 10.83 6.27
C SER A 64 1.39 10.51 7.65
N LEU A 65 0.08 10.27 7.72
CA LEU A 65 -0.62 10.01 8.98
C LEU A 65 -0.29 8.63 9.57
N LEU A 66 -0.17 7.63 8.70
CA LEU A 66 -0.16 6.21 9.11
C LEU A 66 1.16 5.50 8.77
N SER A 67 2.12 6.21 8.15
CA SER A 67 3.43 5.69 7.76
C SER A 67 3.35 4.41 6.93
N LEU A 68 2.35 4.34 6.04
CA LEU A 68 2.08 3.14 5.24
C LEU A 68 2.90 3.10 3.95
N PRO A 69 3.24 1.89 3.44
CA PRO A 69 3.75 1.75 2.08
C PRO A 69 2.72 2.23 1.06
N ILE A 70 3.18 2.88 -0.01
CA ILE A 70 2.32 3.62 -0.95
C ILE A 70 1.21 2.76 -1.57
N GLY A 71 1.45 1.48 -1.85
CA GLY A 71 0.41 0.58 -2.39
C GLY A 71 -0.80 0.42 -1.45
N TYR A 72 -0.55 0.27 -0.14
CA TYR A 72 -1.63 0.18 0.85
C TYR A 72 -2.36 1.52 1.03
N ALA A 73 -1.62 2.63 0.97
CA ALA A 73 -2.20 3.96 1.09
C ALA A 73 -3.13 4.31 -0.08
N VAL A 74 -2.82 3.78 -1.26
CA VAL A 74 -3.63 3.92 -2.47
C VAL A 74 -4.96 3.20 -2.34
N ASP A 75 -4.94 1.94 -1.93
CA ASP A 75 -6.18 1.18 -1.75
C ASP A 75 -7.03 1.84 -0.66
N ALA A 76 -6.39 2.32 0.41
CA ALA A 76 -7.05 3.08 1.46
C ALA A 76 -7.67 4.38 0.92
N ALA A 77 -6.96 5.15 0.10
CA ALA A 77 -7.49 6.36 -0.53
C ALA A 77 -8.71 6.09 -1.42
N LYS A 78 -8.69 5.01 -2.21
CA LYS A 78 -9.84 4.58 -3.02
C LYS A 78 -11.07 4.29 -2.16
N ARG A 79 -10.91 3.46 -1.12
CA ARG A 79 -12.01 3.13 -0.18
C ARG A 79 -12.55 4.39 0.48
N PHE A 80 -11.65 5.26 0.95
CA PHE A 80 -12.02 6.54 1.56
C PHE A 80 -12.86 7.40 0.60
N LEU A 81 -12.38 7.61 -0.62
CA LEU A 81 -13.05 8.49 -1.59
C LEU A 81 -14.39 7.96 -2.04
N GLU A 82 -14.53 6.65 -2.22
CA GLU A 82 -15.81 6.05 -2.56
C GLU A 82 -16.86 6.30 -1.48
N ILE A 83 -16.48 6.13 -0.21
CA ILE A 83 -17.36 6.43 0.93
C ILE A 83 -17.63 7.93 1.01
N ALA A 84 -16.62 8.78 0.86
CA ALA A 84 -16.78 10.23 0.91
C ALA A 84 -17.68 10.77 -0.20
N ARG A 85 -17.66 10.16 -1.39
CA ARG A 85 -18.56 10.48 -2.52
C ARG A 85 -19.98 9.94 -2.29
N SER A 86 -20.10 8.76 -1.69
CA SER A 86 -21.40 8.10 -1.47
C SER A 86 -22.19 8.68 -0.31
N TYR A 87 -21.53 9.30 0.67
CA TYR A 87 -22.18 9.77 1.89
C TYR A 87 -21.89 11.25 2.17
N LYS A 88 -22.94 12.00 2.51
CA LYS A 88 -22.79 13.35 3.07
C LYS A 88 -22.33 13.25 4.54
N LEU A 89 -21.05 13.48 4.76
CA LEU A 89 -20.39 13.38 6.07
C LEU A 89 -19.95 14.76 6.57
N ASP A 90 -19.98 14.99 7.89
CA ASP A 90 -19.37 16.18 8.48
C ASP A 90 -17.83 16.05 8.49
N PRO A 91 -17.08 17.16 8.58
CA PRO A 91 -15.62 17.13 8.45
C PRO A 91 -14.91 16.14 9.38
N ILE A 92 -15.38 15.98 10.62
CA ILE A 92 -14.76 15.04 11.57
C ILE A 92 -15.05 13.59 11.16
N SER A 93 -16.26 13.31 10.68
CA SER A 93 -16.61 11.98 10.18
C SER A 93 -15.81 11.61 8.94
N ILE A 94 -15.54 12.57 8.04
CA ILE A 94 -14.66 12.37 6.88
C ILE A 94 -13.27 11.92 7.35
N ASP A 95 -12.68 12.64 8.30
CA ASP A 95 -11.35 12.32 8.82
C ASP A 95 -11.32 10.98 9.56
N ILE A 96 -12.40 10.60 10.26
CA ILE A 96 -12.54 9.27 10.87
C ILE A 96 -12.56 8.18 9.79
N VAL A 97 -13.35 8.34 8.73
CA VAL A 97 -13.40 7.38 7.62
C VAL A 97 -12.02 7.26 6.95
N LYS A 98 -11.32 8.38 6.76
CA LYS A 98 -9.94 8.39 6.24
C LYS A 98 -9.00 7.56 7.11
N ILE A 99 -9.05 7.73 8.44
CA ILE A 99 -8.24 6.92 9.37
C ILE A 99 -8.58 5.44 9.29
N LEU A 100 -9.86 5.09 9.17
CA LEU A 100 -10.30 3.69 9.13
C LEU A 100 -10.13 3.02 7.74
N SER A 101 -9.78 3.78 6.71
CA SER A 101 -9.67 3.31 5.31
C SER A 101 -8.59 2.28 5.05
N VAL A 102 -7.68 2.12 6.02
CA VAL A 102 -6.57 1.14 5.99
C VAL A 102 -6.99 -0.25 6.48
N CYS A 103 -8.27 -0.45 6.77
CA CYS A 103 -8.84 -1.74 7.19
C CYS A 103 -8.30 -2.33 8.50
N GLU A 104 -7.58 -1.53 9.29
CA GLU A 104 -7.22 -1.86 10.66
C GLU A 104 -8.35 -1.44 11.62
N GLY A 105 -8.53 -2.21 12.71
CA GLY A 105 -9.55 -1.90 13.70
C GLY A 105 -8.98 -1.12 14.87
N PHE A 106 -9.45 0.11 15.06
CA PHE A 106 -8.96 1.01 16.10
C PHE A 106 -9.97 1.26 17.21
N ASN A 107 -9.47 1.42 18.43
CA ASN A 107 -10.29 1.92 19.54
C ASN A 107 -10.45 3.45 19.47
N VAL A 108 -11.38 3.98 20.25
CA VAL A 108 -11.69 5.43 20.28
C VAL A 108 -10.45 6.28 20.58
N SER A 109 -9.58 5.86 21.50
CA SER A 109 -8.39 6.61 21.89
C SER A 109 -7.38 6.68 20.76
N GLU A 110 -7.19 5.58 20.03
CA GLU A 110 -6.31 5.49 18.85
C GLU A 110 -6.81 6.38 17.71
N ILE A 111 -8.11 6.36 17.44
CA ILE A 111 -8.75 7.22 16.43
C ILE A 111 -8.60 8.69 16.84
N THR A 112 -8.81 9.00 18.12
CA THR A 112 -8.68 10.38 18.62
C THR A 112 -7.25 10.89 18.50
N ARG A 113 -6.24 10.05 18.73
CA ARG A 113 -4.83 10.43 18.57
C ARG A 113 -4.54 10.79 17.11
N ARG A 114 -4.88 9.91 16.18
CA ARG A 114 -4.68 10.14 14.73
C ARG A 114 -5.44 11.36 14.22
N LEU A 115 -6.66 11.60 14.71
CA LEU A 115 -7.39 12.84 14.40
C LEU A 115 -6.68 14.10 14.90
N ARG A 116 -6.01 14.02 16.05
CA ARG A 116 -5.21 15.14 16.57
C ARG A 116 -4.00 15.38 15.69
N ASP A 117 -3.36 14.33 15.20
CA ASP A 117 -2.21 14.44 14.31
C ASP A 117 -2.62 15.09 12.97
N LEU A 118 -3.83 14.80 12.46
CA LEU A 118 -4.39 15.46 11.27
C LEU A 118 -4.85 16.92 11.51
N ARG A 119 -5.55 17.18 12.62
CA ARG A 119 -6.33 18.43 12.80
C ARG A 119 -5.77 19.36 13.88
N GLY A 120 -4.69 18.97 14.55
CA GLY A 120 -4.14 19.60 15.76
C GLY A 120 -4.97 19.38 17.04
N ARG A 121 -6.29 19.19 16.93
CA ARG A 121 -7.19 18.96 18.07
C ARG A 121 -8.29 17.93 17.79
N ALA A 122 -8.58 17.12 18.79
CA ALA A 122 -9.68 16.15 18.75
C ALA A 122 -10.18 15.84 20.17
N SER A 123 -11.50 15.85 20.35
CA SER A 123 -12.17 15.48 21.61
C SER A 123 -12.72 14.06 21.53
N ARG A 124 -12.32 13.19 22.48
CA ARG A 124 -12.82 11.81 22.56
C ARG A 124 -14.35 11.73 22.60
N ARG A 125 -15.03 12.71 23.22
CA ARG A 125 -16.50 12.75 23.27
C ARG A 125 -17.08 12.89 21.87
N ILE A 126 -16.56 13.83 21.08
CA ILE A 126 -17.00 14.08 19.71
C ILE A 126 -16.68 12.88 18.82
N VAL A 127 -15.49 12.27 18.99
CA VAL A 127 -15.11 11.06 18.23
C VAL A 127 -16.06 9.90 18.50
N ARG A 128 -16.42 9.63 19.77
CA ARG A 128 -17.42 8.60 20.10
C ARG A 128 -18.77 8.87 19.46
N GLU A 129 -19.21 10.12 19.53
CA GLU A 129 -20.49 10.52 18.95
C GLU A 129 -20.53 10.30 17.44
N ARG A 130 -19.46 10.70 16.74
CA ARG A 130 -19.34 10.45 15.30
C ARG A 130 -19.24 8.97 14.95
N LEU A 131 -18.51 8.18 15.74
CA LEU A 131 -18.44 6.73 15.53
C LEU A 131 -19.81 6.06 15.66
N ARG A 132 -20.64 6.45 16.63
CA ARG A 132 -22.01 5.94 16.75
C ARG A 132 -22.86 6.30 15.53
N ILE A 133 -22.77 7.53 15.04
CA ILE A 133 -23.50 7.98 13.83
C ILE A 133 -23.02 7.22 12.59
N LEU A 134 -21.71 7.02 12.45
CA LEU A 134 -21.15 6.25 11.34
C LEU A 134 -21.55 4.78 11.39
N GLU A 135 -21.62 4.20 12.60
CA GLU A 135 -22.03 2.82 12.84
C GLU A 135 -23.52 2.63 12.52
N SER A 136 -24.37 3.56 12.96
CA SER A 136 -25.82 3.53 12.64
C SER A 136 -26.10 3.71 11.15
N LYS A 137 -25.23 4.41 10.43
CA LYS A 137 -25.27 4.54 8.95
C LYS A 137 -24.69 3.32 8.22
N GLY A 138 -24.17 2.32 8.94
CA GLY A 138 -23.54 1.14 8.35
C GLY A 138 -22.18 1.38 7.73
N ILE A 139 -21.56 2.56 7.91
CA ILE A 139 -20.27 2.89 7.29
C ILE A 139 -19.11 2.23 8.06
N VAL A 140 -19.22 2.18 9.38
CA VAL A 140 -18.27 1.50 10.25
C VAL A 140 -18.94 0.34 10.97
N PHE A 141 -18.12 -0.58 11.47
CA PHE A 141 -18.55 -1.72 12.26
C PHE A 141 -17.65 -1.87 13.48
N ASN A 142 -18.25 -2.07 14.66
CA ASN A 142 -17.52 -2.47 15.85
C ASN A 142 -17.22 -3.98 15.81
N LYS A 143 -15.97 -4.34 15.51
CA LYS A 143 -15.48 -5.73 15.57
C LYS A 143 -15.01 -6.16 16.96
N GLY A 144 -15.02 -5.24 17.93
CA GLY A 144 -14.66 -5.49 19.32
C GLY A 144 -15.88 -5.83 20.19
N SER A 145 -15.66 -5.96 21.49
CA SER A 145 -16.74 -6.12 22.46
C SER A 145 -17.34 -4.76 22.88
N THR A 146 -18.48 -4.79 23.54
CA THR A 146 -19.13 -3.59 24.11
C THR A 146 -18.18 -2.80 25.03
N ASN A 147 -17.37 -3.51 25.83
CA ASN A 147 -16.44 -2.89 26.79
C ASN A 147 -15.11 -2.46 26.15
N ARG A 148 -14.75 -3.04 25.00
CA ARG A 148 -13.49 -2.75 24.30
C ARG A 148 -13.77 -2.63 22.79
N PRO A 149 -14.50 -1.58 22.38
CA PRO A 149 -14.90 -1.45 20.99
C PRO A 149 -13.68 -1.19 20.10
N LYS A 150 -13.69 -1.83 18.93
CA LYS A 150 -12.71 -1.62 17.86
C LYS A 150 -13.47 -1.39 16.56
N TYR A 151 -13.33 -0.20 16.01
CA TYR A 151 -14.05 0.21 14.81
C TYR A 151 -13.19 -0.02 13.58
N VAL A 152 -13.81 -0.58 12.54
CA VAL A 152 -13.25 -0.74 11.19
C VAL A 152 -14.29 -0.25 10.19
N LEU A 153 -13.89 0.11 8.97
CA LEU A 153 -14.86 0.32 7.90
C LEU A 153 -15.59 -0.98 7.59
N ARG A 154 -16.90 -0.91 7.36
CA ARG A 154 -17.69 -2.06 6.96
C ARG A 154 -17.18 -2.66 5.65
N LYS A 155 -16.83 -1.80 4.68
CA LYS A 155 -16.31 -2.19 3.37
C LYS A 155 -15.10 -3.13 3.45
N CYS A 156 -14.22 -2.93 4.43
CA CYS A 156 -13.05 -3.79 4.64
C CYS A 156 -13.42 -5.24 5.02
N ILE A 157 -14.57 -5.43 5.68
CA ILE A 157 -15.07 -6.75 6.05
C ILE A 157 -15.70 -7.44 4.84
N GLU A 158 -16.35 -6.68 3.98
CA GLU A 158 -17.00 -7.17 2.75
C GLU A 158 -15.98 -7.62 1.71
N GLU A 159 -14.90 -6.84 1.52
CA GLU A 159 -13.77 -7.20 0.65
C GLU A 159 -13.04 -8.47 1.08
N SER A 160 -13.09 -8.85 2.36
CA SER A 160 -12.41 -10.05 2.89
C SER A 160 -13.20 -11.35 2.68
N LYS A 161 -14.42 -11.28 2.14
CA LYS A 161 -15.31 -12.43 1.90
C LYS A 161 -15.30 -12.90 0.45
N HIS A 162 -14.45 -12.32 -0.39
CA HIS A 162 -14.23 -12.68 -1.80
C HIS A 162 -12.75 -13.03 -1.99
#